data_AF-A0A2A4WZJ7-F1
#
_entry.id   AF-A0A2A4WZJ7-F1
#
_cell.length_a   1.000
_cell.length_b   1.000
_cell.length_c   1.000
_cell.angle_alpha   90.00
_cell.angle_beta   90.00
_cell.angle_gamma   90.00
#
_symmetry.space_group_name_H-M   'P 1'
#
loop_
_entity.id
_entity.type
_entity.pdbx_description
1 polymer ?
#
loop_
_entity_poly.entity_id
_entity_poly.type
_entity_poly.pdbx_seq_one_letter_code
_entity_poly.pdbx_strand_id
1 'polypeptide(L)' 'MGQVTIYLEDDIESRMVKAAKSAHLSKSKWIAKLINEKVANEWPQSVVDHAGSWDDFPNIEDLRKSVGKDVRREEF' A
#
# COMPACT_ATOMS: atom_id res chain seq x y z
N MET A 1 -28.06 -0.70 0.72
CA MET A 1 -26.68 -0.95 1.21
C MET A 1 -26.67 -2.29 1.92
N GLY A 2 -25.62 -3.11 1.74
CA GLY A 2 -25.49 -4.39 2.42
C GLY A 2 -25.09 -4.19 3.88
N GLN A 3 -25.71 -4.95 4.80
CA GLN A 3 -25.32 -5.02 6.20
C GLN A 3 -24.55 -6.32 6.42
N VAL A 4 -23.43 -6.25 7.14
CA VAL A 4 -22.61 -7.42 7.48
C VAL A 4 -22.49 -7.49 9.00
N THR A 5 -22.72 -8.66 9.57
CA THR A 5 -22.41 -8.99 10.97
C THR A 5 -21.22 -9.93 10.98
N ILE A 6 -20.15 -9.57 11.70
CA ILE A 6 -18.93 -10.37 11.81
C ILE A 6 -18.63 -10.65 13.28
N TYR A 7 -18.08 -11.82 13.56
CA TYR A 7 -17.51 -12.15 14.86
C TYR A 7 -16.04 -11.70 14.87
N LEU A 8 -15.62 -11.08 15.97
CA LEU A 8 -14.24 -10.68 16.21
C LEU A 8 -13.83 -11.20 17.58
N GLU A 9 -12.59 -11.68 17.68
CA GLU A 9 -11.97 -11.96 18.98
C GLU A 9 -11.80 -10.63 19.75
N ASP A 10 -11.87 -10.70 21.08
CA ASP A 10 -11.88 -9.51 21.95
C ASP A 10 -10.62 -8.63 21.75
N ASP A 11 -9.47 -9.25 21.50
CA ASP A 11 -8.22 -8.53 21.25
C ASP A 11 -8.27 -7.78 19.91
N ILE A 12 -8.84 -8.40 18.87
CA ILE A 12 -9.02 -7.81 17.56
C ILE A 12 -10.01 -6.66 17.62
N GLU A 13 -11.12 -6.82 18.35
CA GLU A 13 -12.07 -5.72 18.56
C GLU A 13 -11.40 -4.55 19.26
N SER A 14 -10.63 -4.79 20.32
CA SER A 14 -9.90 -3.76 21.05
C SER A 14 -8.93 -2.99 20.15
N ARG A 15 -8.18 -3.69 19.28
CA ARG A 15 -7.28 -3.08 18.29
C ARG A 15 -8.04 -2.26 17.26
N MET A 16 -9.16 -2.76 16.75
CA MET A 16 -10.04 -2.02 15.83
C MET A 16 -10.54 -0.73 16.48
N VAL A 17 -11.01 -0.77 17.73
CA VAL A 17 -11.51 0.41 18.43
C VAL A 17 -10.43 1.47 18.60
N LYS A 18 -9.20 1.06 18.96
CA LYS A 18 -8.06 1.98 19.09
C LYS A 18 -7.69 2.61 17.73
N ALA A 19 -7.64 1.81 16.67
CA ALA A 19 -7.32 2.29 15.32
C ALA A 19 -8.39 3.26 14.80
N ALA A 20 -9.67 2.94 14.97
CA ALA A 20 -10.78 3.81 14.56
C ALA A 20 -10.74 5.15 15.31
N LYS A 21 -10.51 5.14 16.63
CA LYS A 21 -10.33 6.36 17.44
C LYS A 21 -9.14 7.20 16.97
N SER A 22 -7.98 6.58 16.76
CA SER A 22 -6.78 7.28 16.27
C SER A 22 -7.00 7.93 14.90
N ALA A 23 -7.81 7.30 14.05
CA ALA A 23 -8.18 7.82 12.73
C ALA A 23 -9.34 8.83 12.77
N HIS A 24 -9.93 9.11 13.94
CA HIS A 24 -11.13 9.94 14.11
C HIS A 24 -12.33 9.45 13.27
N LEU A 25 -12.48 8.11 13.15
CA LEU A 25 -13.55 7.46 12.40
C LEU A 25 -14.43 6.61 13.33
N SER A 26 -15.70 6.42 12.95
CA SER A 26 -16.54 5.38 13.56
C SER A 26 -16.03 3.98 13.18
N LYS A 27 -16.35 2.96 13.99
CA LYS A 27 -15.98 1.56 13.73
C LYS A 27 -16.39 1.13 12.31
N SER A 28 -17.64 1.40 11.93
CA SER A 28 -18.19 1.02 10.62
C SER A 28 -17.49 1.72 9.46
N LYS A 29 -17.20 3.03 9.59
CA LYS A 29 -16.48 3.81 8.57
C LYS A 29 -15.02 3.36 8.44
N TRP A 30 -14.39 3.01 9.55
CA TRP A 30 -13.04 2.46 9.57
C TRP A 30 -12.97 1.10 8.87
N ILE A 31 -13.91 0.18 9.14
CA ILE A 31 -13.98 -1.12 8.46
C ILE A 31 -14.27 -0.96 6.97
N ALA A 32 -15.23 -0.11 6.59
CA ALA A 32 -15.53 0.14 5.18
C ALA A 32 -14.31 0.70 4.43
N LYS A 33 -13.55 1.61 5.07
CA LYS A 33 -12.29 2.13 4.54
C LYS A 33 -11.26 1.01 4.37
N LEU A 34 -11.08 0.16 5.39
CA LEU A 34 -10.15 -0.96 5.33
C LEU A 34 -10.51 -1.94 4.20
N ILE A 35 -11.79 -2.25 4.00
CA ILE A 35 -12.24 -3.11 2.90
C ILE A 35 -11.89 -2.47 1.56
N ASN A 36 -12.21 -1.18 1.37
CA ASN A 36 -11.86 -0.45 0.15
C ASN A 36 -10.34 -0.47 -0.13
N GLU A 37 -9.52 -0.26 0.89
CA GLU A 37 -8.05 -0.33 0.76
C GLU A 37 -7.55 -1.73 0.41
N LYS A 38 -8.22 -2.79 0.89
CA LYS A 38 -7.83 -4.18 0.61
C LYS A 38 -8.29 -4.70 -0.74
N VAL A 39 -9.36 -4.15 -1.30
CA VAL A 39 -9.83 -4.50 -2.65
C VAL A 39 -9.31 -3.54 -3.72
N ALA A 40 -8.60 -2.47 -3.32
CA ALA A 40 -7.97 -1.56 -4.25
C ALA A 40 -6.92 -2.31 -5.09
N ASN A 41 -7.06 -2.20 -6.42
CA ASN A 41 -6.13 -2.78 -7.39
C ASN A 41 -5.14 -1.73 -7.94
N GLU A 42 -5.18 -0.53 -7.38
CA GLU A 42 -4.38 0.61 -7.81
C GLU A 42 -3.60 1.17 -6.63
N TRP A 43 -2.47 1.82 -6.93
CA TRP A 43 -1.68 2.49 -5.92
C TRP A 43 -2.45 3.67 -5.32
N PRO A 44 -2.35 3.93 -4.02
CA PRO A 44 -2.91 5.14 -3.42
C PRO A 44 -2.38 6.39 -4.14
N GLN A 45 -3.25 7.38 -4.36
CA GLN A 45 -2.86 8.60 -5.08
C GLN A 45 -1.64 9.28 -4.45
N SER A 46 -1.52 9.26 -3.12
CA SER A 46 -0.34 9.78 -2.42
C SER A 46 0.96 9.11 -2.86
N VAL A 47 0.95 7.82 -3.20
CA VAL A 47 2.15 7.14 -3.72
C VAL A 47 2.43 7.55 -5.15
N VAL A 48 1.39 7.65 -5.98
CA VAL A 48 1.50 8.09 -7.38
C VAL A 48 2.03 9.52 -7.47
N ASP A 49 1.54 10.42 -6.61
CA ASP A 49 1.94 11.83 -6.57
C ASP A 49 3.41 12.03 -6.18
N HIS A 50 3.98 11.08 -5.44
CA HIS A 50 5.39 11.10 -5.06
C HIS A 50 6.32 10.48 -6.12
N ALA A 51 5.78 9.82 -7.15
CA ALA A 51 6.61 9.31 -8.24
C ALA A 51 7.33 10.46 -8.96
N GLY A 52 8.67 10.45 -8.93
CA GLY A 52 9.48 11.51 -9.54
C GLY A 52 9.64 12.78 -8.70
N SER A 53 9.22 12.76 -7.42
CA SER A 53 9.42 13.88 -6.48
C SER A 53 10.84 13.99 -5.89
N TRP A 54 11.75 13.08 -6.27
CA TRP A 54 13.14 13.11 -5.82
C TRP A 54 13.97 14.02 -6.73
N ASP A 55 14.38 15.17 -6.19
CA ASP A 55 15.18 16.18 -6.90
C ASP A 55 16.59 15.68 -7.28
N ASP A 56 17.12 14.70 -6.54
CA ASP A 56 18.48 14.17 -6.68
C ASP A 56 18.53 12.77 -7.32
N PHE A 57 17.45 12.34 -7.98
CA PHE A 57 17.43 11.02 -8.60
C PHE A 57 18.37 10.97 -9.82
N PRO A 58 19.31 10.01 -9.88
CA PRO A 58 20.27 9.90 -10.99
C PRO A 58 19.55 9.63 -12.32
N ASN A 59 20.10 10.17 -13.40
CA ASN A 59 19.58 9.89 -14.73
C ASN A 59 19.82 8.43 -15.14
N ILE A 60 19.09 7.97 -16.16
CA ILE A 60 19.15 6.58 -16.63
C ILE A 60 20.55 6.16 -17.11
N GLU A 61 21.32 7.09 -17.65
CA GLU A 61 22.69 6.83 -18.12
C GLU A 61 23.63 6.62 -16.93
N ASP A 62 23.51 7.43 -15.87
CA ASP A 62 24.28 7.29 -14.64
C ASP A 62 23.99 5.98 -13.91
N LEU A 63 22.72 5.56 -13.87
CA LEU A 63 22.32 4.27 -13.32
C LEU A 63 22.92 3.09 -14.09
N ARG A 64 22.99 3.18 -15.43
CA ARG A 64 23.50 2.11 -16.29
C ARG A 64 25.02 2.00 -16.30
N LYS A 65 25.76 3.05 -15.92
CA LYS A 65 27.23 3.02 -15.84
C LYS A 65 27.77 1.92 -14.91
N SER A 66 27.03 1.60 -13.84
CA SER A 66 27.44 0.57 -12.86
C SER A 66 26.82 -0.81 -13.11
N VAL A 67 25.92 -0.95 -14.10
CA VAL A 67 25.31 -2.24 -14.42
C VAL A 67 26.28 -3.03 -15.28
N GLY A 68 26.76 -4.16 -14.77
CA GLY A 68 27.60 -5.09 -15.54
C GLY A 68 26.89 -5.54 -16.82
N LYS A 69 27.64 -5.97 -17.83
CA LYS A 69 27.03 -6.57 -19.03
C LYS A 69 26.27 -7.84 -18.64
N ASP A 70 25.02 -7.95 -19.10
CA ASP A 70 24.28 -9.20 -19.03
C ASP A 70 25.11 -10.32 -19.67
N VAL A 71 25.25 -11.42 -18.94
CA VAL A 71 25.85 -12.64 -19.48
C VAL A 71 24.87 -13.31 -20.44
N ARG A 72 25.38 -13.99 -21.47
CA ARG A 72 24.52 -14.75 -22.37
C ARG A 72 23.76 -15.81 -21.58
N ARG A 73 22.46 -15.96 -21.88
CA ARG A 73 21.67 -17.10 -21.39
C ARG A 73 22.33 -18.40 -21.89
N GLU A 74 22.38 -19.41 -21.04
CA GLU A 74 22.95 -20.71 -21.39
C GLU A 74 22.26 -21.31 -22.62
N GLU A 75 23.06 -21.93 -23.49
CA GLU A 75 22.56 -22.69 -24.64
C GLU A 75 22.19 -24.11 -24.18
N PHE A 76 21.03 -24.60 -24.63
CA PHE A 76 20.53 -25.95 -24.32
C PHE A 76 21.19 -27.02 -25.19
#